data_AF-A0A7K4LV08-F1
#
_entry.id   AF-A0A7K4LV08-F1
#
_cell.length_a   1.000
_cell.length_b   1.000
_cell.length_c   1.000
_cell.angle_alpha   90.00
_cell.angle_beta   90.00
_cell.angle_gamma   90.00
#
_symmetry.space_group_name_H-M   'P 1'
#
loop_
_entity.id
_entity.type
_entity.pdbx_description
1 polymer ?
#
loop_
_entity_poly.entity_id
_entity_poly.type
_entity_poly.pdbx_seq_one_letter_code
_entity_poly.pdbx_strand_id
1 'polypeptide(L)'
;PLQPLRAKPVPKSTGVSQRKKREPELASSLIKKVFSHYVKMPVTRDAFGIIQKCCGRFFKQLSSDLEAYSRHAGRCTVEVADLEVLMRRQGLVTDKMALHVLIERHLPLEYRKLLIPVAISGNKVIPCK
;
A
#
# COMPACT_ATOMS: atom_id res chain seq x y z
N PRO A 1 -69.90 -19.42 -15.69
CA PRO A 1 -68.98 -18.29 -15.99
C PRO A 1 -67.60 -18.53 -15.34
N LEU A 2 -66.61 -18.91 -16.15
CA LEU A 2 -65.24 -19.19 -15.70
C LEU A 2 -64.40 -17.92 -15.82
N GLN A 3 -63.80 -17.47 -14.72
CA GLN A 3 -62.96 -16.26 -14.70
C GLN A 3 -61.61 -16.51 -15.41
N PRO A 4 -61.01 -15.50 -16.08
CA PRO A 4 -59.74 -15.69 -16.79
C PRO A 4 -58.55 -15.74 -15.81
N LEU A 5 -57.71 -16.77 -15.96
CA LEU A 5 -56.47 -16.93 -15.18
C LEU A 5 -55.43 -15.89 -15.63
N ARG A 6 -55.01 -15.01 -14.71
CA ARG A 6 -54.05 -13.93 -14.96
C ARG A 6 -52.63 -14.49 -15.07
N ALA A 7 -51.97 -14.33 -16.21
CA ALA A 7 -50.59 -14.76 -16.43
C ALA A 7 -49.60 -13.95 -15.57
N LYS A 8 -48.65 -14.64 -14.91
CA LYS A 8 -47.59 -14.04 -14.11
C LYS A 8 -46.48 -13.46 -15.01
N PRO A 9 -45.84 -12.33 -14.65
CA PRO A 9 -44.79 -11.72 -15.46
C PRO A 9 -43.49 -12.54 -15.45
N VAL A 10 -42.85 -12.65 -16.61
CA VAL A 10 -41.54 -13.30 -16.82
C VAL A 10 -40.44 -12.55 -16.05
N PRO A 11 -39.53 -13.23 -15.34
CA PRO A 11 -38.44 -12.57 -14.62
C PRO A 11 -37.43 -11.96 -15.61
N LYS A 12 -37.12 -10.67 -15.40
CA LYS A 12 -36.10 -9.92 -16.14
C LYS A 12 -34.72 -10.54 -15.87
N SER A 13 -33.97 -10.81 -16.94
CA SER A 13 -32.59 -11.31 -16.84
C SER A 13 -31.72 -10.29 -16.08
N THR A 14 -31.10 -10.76 -15.01
CA THR A 14 -30.07 -10.03 -14.28
C THR A 14 -28.81 -10.05 -15.14
N GLY A 15 -28.57 -8.95 -15.85
CA GLY A 15 -27.32 -8.74 -16.57
C GLY A 15 -26.16 -8.84 -15.58
N VAL A 16 -25.37 -9.91 -15.67
CA VAL A 16 -24.10 -10.04 -14.97
C VAL A 16 -23.20 -8.96 -15.53
N SER A 17 -23.09 -7.86 -14.79
CA SER A 17 -22.11 -6.82 -15.03
C SER A 17 -20.74 -7.49 -15.06
N GLN A 18 -20.13 -7.55 -16.25
CA GLN A 18 -18.74 -7.95 -16.40
C GLN A 18 -17.90 -7.01 -15.55
N ARG A 19 -17.53 -7.48 -14.35
CA ARG A 19 -16.66 -6.75 -13.43
C ARG A 19 -15.30 -6.67 -14.12
N LYS A 20 -15.05 -5.57 -14.84
CA LYS A 20 -13.71 -5.21 -15.34
C LYS A 20 -12.72 -5.50 -14.21
N LYS A 21 -11.68 -6.30 -14.47
CA LYS A 21 -10.61 -6.58 -13.50
C LYS A 21 -10.11 -5.23 -13.01
N ARG A 22 -10.51 -4.82 -11.80
CA ARG A 22 -10.03 -3.59 -11.19
C ARG A 22 -8.55 -3.82 -10.92
N GLU A 23 -7.71 -2.89 -11.36
CA GLU A 23 -6.29 -2.93 -11.00
C GLU A 23 -6.17 -3.02 -9.47
N PRO A 24 -5.18 -3.76 -8.97
CA PRO A 24 -4.95 -3.85 -7.54
C PRO A 24 -4.62 -2.46 -7.00
N GLU A 25 -5.53 -1.88 -6.23
CA GLU A 25 -5.38 -0.58 -5.59
C GLU A 25 -5.40 -0.73 -4.07
N LEU A 26 -4.72 0.18 -3.37
CA LEU A 26 -4.84 0.27 -1.92
C LEU A 26 -6.29 0.57 -1.51
N ALA A 27 -6.70 0.01 -0.37
CA ALA A 27 -8.02 0.27 0.18
C ALA A 27 -8.19 1.78 0.45
N SER A 28 -9.24 2.39 -0.11
CA SER A 28 -9.51 3.83 0.08
C SER A 28 -9.64 4.22 1.56
N SER A 29 -10.12 3.31 2.41
CA SER A 29 -10.20 3.51 3.87
C SER A 29 -8.82 3.68 4.51
N LEU A 30 -7.83 2.89 4.06
CA LEU A 30 -6.45 2.98 4.54
C LEU A 30 -5.81 4.30 4.13
N ILE A 31 -5.93 4.67 2.85
CA ILE A 31 -5.41 5.95 2.34
C ILE A 31 -5.98 7.12 3.14
N LYS A 32 -7.31 7.13 3.32
CA LYS A 32 -7.99 8.16 4.12
C LYS A 32 -7.49 8.21 5.56
N LYS A 33 -7.34 7.06 6.21
CA LYS A 33 -6.89 6.95 7.62
C LYS A 33 -5.46 7.49 7.77
N VAL A 34 -4.54 7.05 6.91
CA VAL A 34 -3.14 7.49 6.94
C VAL A 34 -3.02 8.98 6.65
N PHE A 35 -3.64 9.46 5.57
CA PHE A 35 -3.55 10.87 5.18
C PHE A 35 -4.15 11.79 6.24
N SER A 36 -5.34 11.46 6.76
CA SER A 36 -5.99 12.26 7.82
C SER A 36 -5.17 12.27 9.11
N HIS A 37 -4.48 11.17 9.42
CA HIS A 37 -3.58 11.11 10.57
C HIS A 37 -2.44 12.12 10.46
N TYR A 38 -1.87 12.35 9.29
CA TYR A 38 -0.75 13.28 9.12
C TYR A 38 -1.17 14.72 8.85
N VAL A 39 -2.26 14.95 8.12
CA VAL A 39 -2.67 16.31 7.70
C VAL A 39 -3.28 17.14 8.83
N LYS A 40 -3.82 16.48 9.88
CA LYS A 40 -4.42 17.09 11.09
C LYS A 40 -5.51 18.16 10.83
N MET A 41 -6.10 18.17 9.65
CA MET A 41 -7.16 19.10 9.25
C MET A 41 -8.25 18.38 8.43
N PRO A 42 -9.47 18.96 8.33
CA PRO A 42 -10.51 18.41 7.46
C PRO A 42 -10.09 18.41 5.98
N VAL A 43 -10.43 17.33 5.28
CA VAL A 43 -10.10 17.13 3.85
C VAL A 43 -11.38 16.81 3.08
N THR A 44 -11.57 17.44 1.92
CA THR A 44 -12.75 17.25 1.08
C THR A 44 -12.78 15.86 0.44
N ARG A 45 -13.97 15.39 0.06
CA ARG A 45 -14.13 14.09 -0.61
C ARG A 45 -13.39 14.04 -1.94
N ASP A 46 -13.41 15.13 -2.70
CA ASP A 46 -12.75 15.22 -4.00
C ASP A 46 -11.23 15.18 -3.87
N ALA A 47 -10.67 15.82 -2.83
CA ALA A 47 -9.24 15.74 -2.52
C ALA A 47 -8.80 14.29 -2.25
N PHE A 48 -9.60 13.49 -1.54
CA PHE A 48 -9.30 12.06 -1.38
C PHE A 48 -9.32 11.28 -2.69
N GLY A 49 -10.18 11.66 -3.65
CA GLY A 49 -10.16 11.09 -4.99
C GLY A 49 -8.85 11.37 -5.75
N ILE A 50 -8.29 12.58 -5.57
CA ILE A 50 -6.99 12.95 -6.12
C ILE A 50 -5.87 12.18 -5.43
N ILE A 51 -5.87 12.13 -4.09
CA ILE A 51 -4.85 11.41 -3.31
C ILE A 51 -4.79 9.93 -3.69
N GLN A 52 -5.94 9.27 -3.89
CA GLN A 52 -5.99 7.88 -4.33
C GLN A 52 -5.31 7.69 -5.70
N LYS A 53 -5.57 8.59 -6.66
CA LYS A 53 -4.89 8.58 -7.97
C LYS A 53 -3.39 8.84 -7.84
N CYS A 54 -2.99 9.74 -6.95
CA CYS A 54 -1.58 10.01 -6.65
C CYS A 54 -0.89 8.78 -6.05
N CYS A 55 -1.53 8.06 -5.13
CA CYS A 55 -1.00 6.80 -4.60
C CYS A 55 -0.79 5.77 -5.72
N GLY A 56 -1.74 5.62 -6.66
CA GLY A 56 -1.57 4.74 -7.81
C GLY A 56 -0.35 5.10 -8.67
N ARG A 57 -0.16 6.39 -8.97
CA ARG A 57 1.03 6.87 -9.69
C ARG A 57 2.32 6.65 -8.90
N PHE A 58 2.29 6.87 -7.60
CA PHE A 58 3.42 6.66 -6.70
C PHE A 58 3.89 5.20 -6.74
N PHE A 59 3.00 4.22 -6.58
CA PHE A 59 3.39 2.80 -6.64
C PHE A 59 3.88 2.39 -8.03
N LYS A 60 3.29 2.92 -9.11
CA LYS A 60 3.79 2.67 -10.47
C LYS A 60 5.23 3.17 -10.65
N GLN A 61 5.51 4.37 -10.18
CA GLN A 61 6.85 4.94 -10.23
C GLN A 61 7.83 4.13 -9.37
N LEU A 62 7.44 3.81 -8.13
CA LEU A 62 8.24 2.98 -7.22
C LEU A 62 8.63 1.64 -7.84
N SER A 63 7.68 0.93 -8.45
CA SER A 63 7.96 -0.35 -9.09
C SER A 63 8.98 -0.21 -10.23
N SER A 64 8.85 0.83 -11.05
CA SER A 64 9.82 1.11 -12.12
C SER A 64 11.22 1.39 -11.59
N ASP A 65 11.32 2.13 -10.48
CA ASP A 65 12.60 2.46 -9.86
C ASP A 65 13.28 1.25 -9.24
N LEU A 66 12.52 0.42 -8.52
CA LEU A 66 13.02 -0.81 -7.90
C LEU A 66 13.45 -1.85 -8.95
N GLU A 67 12.73 -1.93 -10.07
CA GLU A 67 13.15 -2.75 -11.20
C GLU A 67 14.50 -2.26 -11.75
N ALA A 68 14.67 -0.96 -11.93
CA ALA A 68 15.93 -0.40 -12.43
C ALA A 68 17.11 -0.69 -11.48
N TYR A 69 16.91 -0.58 -10.16
CA TYR A 69 17.97 -0.84 -9.18
C TYR A 69 18.36 -2.31 -9.08
N SER A 70 17.37 -3.21 -8.99
CA SER A 70 17.65 -4.64 -8.94
C SER A 70 18.33 -5.13 -10.22
N ARG A 71 17.87 -4.67 -11.39
CA ARG A 71 18.51 -4.98 -12.69
C ARG A 71 19.91 -4.40 -12.82
N HIS A 72 20.15 -3.19 -12.30
CA HIS A 72 21.48 -2.59 -12.29
C HIS A 72 22.48 -3.44 -11.47
N ALA A 73 21.99 -4.07 -10.40
CA ALA A 73 22.77 -5.02 -9.59
C ALA A 73 22.81 -6.46 -10.17
N GLY A 74 22.26 -6.69 -11.38
CA GLY A 74 22.20 -8.02 -12.01
C GLY A 74 21.23 -9.00 -11.36
N ARG A 75 20.30 -8.52 -10.52
CA ARG A 75 19.31 -9.32 -9.79
C ARG A 75 17.92 -9.17 -10.42
N CYS A 76 17.07 -10.17 -10.21
CA CYS A 76 15.63 -10.10 -10.48
C CYS A 76 14.78 -9.98 -9.20
N THR A 77 15.43 -10.00 -8.03
CA THR A 77 14.81 -9.87 -6.71
C THR A 77 15.14 -8.50 -6.14
N VAL A 78 14.13 -7.81 -5.62
CA VAL A 78 14.30 -6.54 -4.89
C VAL A 78 14.80 -6.83 -3.48
N GLU A 79 15.91 -6.19 -3.11
CA GLU A 79 16.52 -6.31 -1.79
C GLU A 79 16.32 -5.05 -0.94
N VAL A 80 16.61 -5.14 0.36
CA VAL A 80 16.53 -4.00 1.29
C VAL A 80 17.44 -2.85 0.85
N ALA A 81 18.60 -3.16 0.25
CA ALA A 81 19.51 -2.15 -0.30
C ALA A 81 18.86 -1.31 -1.41
N ASP A 82 18.03 -1.92 -2.27
CA ASP A 82 17.34 -1.21 -3.35
C ASP A 82 16.32 -0.20 -2.77
N LEU A 83 15.64 -0.58 -1.68
CA LEU A 83 14.74 0.31 -0.94
C LEU A 83 15.50 1.42 -0.21
N GLU A 84 16.66 1.14 0.39
CA GLU A 84 17.47 2.18 1.02
C GLU A 84 17.95 3.21 -0.01
N VAL A 85 18.44 2.76 -1.17
CA VAL A 85 18.85 3.64 -2.28
C VAL A 85 17.68 4.49 -2.77
N LEU A 86 16.51 3.88 -2.95
CA LEU A 86 15.28 4.60 -3.30
C LEU A 86 14.95 5.69 -2.28
N MET A 87 14.95 5.37 -0.99
CA MET A 87 14.60 6.30 0.07
C MET A 87 15.66 7.40 0.26
N ARG A 88 16.94 7.11 -0.02
CA ARG A 88 18.00 8.14 -0.13
C ARG A 88 17.74 9.08 -1.30
N ARG A 89 17.39 8.54 -2.48
CA ARG A 89 17.06 9.35 -3.66
C ARG A 89 15.82 10.23 -3.44
N GLN A 90 14.87 9.79 -2.62
CA GLN A 90 13.70 10.57 -2.20
C GLN A 90 13.99 11.60 -1.10
N GLY A 91 15.22 11.63 -0.55
CA GLY A 91 15.61 12.53 0.53
C GLY A 91 15.06 12.14 1.91
N LEU A 92 14.50 10.94 2.07
CA LEU A 92 13.98 10.44 3.35
C LEU A 92 15.11 9.89 4.22
N VAL A 93 16.00 9.09 3.63
CA VAL A 93 17.21 8.58 4.29
C VAL A 93 18.36 9.51 3.99
N THR A 94 19.05 9.96 5.04
CA THR A 94 20.20 10.87 4.96
C THR A 94 21.23 10.47 6.01
N ASP A 95 22.41 11.08 6.00
CA ASP A 95 23.45 10.80 7.00
C ASP A 95 23.01 11.15 8.43
N LYS A 96 22.03 12.06 8.56
CA LYS A 96 21.40 12.42 9.85
C LYS A 96 20.17 11.57 10.17
N MET A 97 19.62 10.84 9.20
CA MET A 97 18.37 10.09 9.32
C MET A 97 18.54 8.71 8.67
N ALA A 98 18.97 7.73 9.47
CA ALA A 98 19.16 6.37 9.01
C ALA A 98 17.82 5.62 8.81
N LEU A 99 17.83 4.59 7.95
CA LEU A 99 16.63 3.80 7.63
C LEU A 99 15.99 3.15 8.86
N HIS A 100 16.78 2.60 9.78
CA HIS A 100 16.26 1.97 11.01
C HIS A 100 15.49 2.97 11.89
N VAL A 101 15.92 4.24 11.93
CA VAL A 101 15.23 5.30 12.66
C VAL A 101 13.85 5.57 12.06
N LEU A 102 13.72 5.54 10.74
CA LEU A 102 12.42 5.69 10.06
C LEU A 102 11.50 4.49 10.36
N ILE A 103 12.05 3.27 10.36
CA ILE A 103 11.33 2.04 10.72
C ILE A 103 10.78 2.15 12.15
N GLU A 104 11.60 2.60 13.11
CA GLU A 104 11.18 2.80 14.50
C GLU A 104 10.11 3.88 14.67
N ARG A 105 10.12 4.92 13.83
CA ARG A 105 9.12 5.99 13.94
C ARG A 105 7.79 5.64 13.30
N HIS A 106 7.80 4.97 12.15
CA HIS A 106 6.62 4.86 11.30
C HIS A 106 5.99 3.46 11.24
N LEU A 107 6.70 2.40 11.64
CA LEU A 107 6.14 1.05 11.65
C LEU A 107 5.64 0.64 13.04
N PRO A 108 4.54 -0.12 13.13
CA PRO A 108 4.16 -0.86 14.34
C PRO A 108 5.25 -1.84 14.82
N LEU A 109 5.26 -2.12 16.12
CA LEU A 109 6.28 -2.97 16.77
C LEU A 109 6.41 -4.36 16.13
N GLU A 110 5.30 -4.96 15.69
CA GLU A 110 5.26 -6.28 15.04
C GLU A 110 6.14 -6.32 13.79
N TYR A 111 6.09 -5.27 12.98
CA TYR A 111 6.90 -5.18 11.76
C TYR A 111 8.35 -4.77 12.04
N ARG A 112 8.61 -3.98 13.10
CA ARG A 112 9.98 -3.63 13.48
C ARG A 112 10.81 -4.86 13.84
N LYS A 113 10.22 -5.81 14.57
CA LYS A 113 10.87 -7.07 14.97
C LYS A 113 11.35 -7.91 13.78
N LEU A 114 10.75 -7.71 12.59
CA LEU A 114 11.15 -8.41 11.37
C LEU A 114 12.35 -7.75 10.67
N LEU A 115 12.57 -6.45 10.90
CA LEU A 115 13.53 -5.64 10.15
C LEU A 115 14.73 -5.18 10.99
N ILE A 116 14.56 -5.08 12.30
CA ILE A 116 15.58 -4.62 13.24
C ILE A 116 15.74 -5.71 14.31
N PRO A 117 16.96 -6.21 14.55
CA PRO A 117 17.25 -7.09 15.68
C PRO A 117 16.89 -6.38 16.99
N VAL A 118 15.95 -6.93 17.75
CA VAL A 118 15.54 -6.36 19.04
C VAL A 118 16.29 -7.05 20.16
N ALA A 119 16.98 -6.27 21.00
CA ALA A 119 17.54 -6.78 22.25
C ALA A 119 16.40 -7.01 23.26
N ILE A 120 16.28 -8.23 23.77
CA ILE A 120 15.35 -8.57 24.86
C ILE A 120 16.12 -8.53 26.18
N SER A 121 15.44 -8.19 27.29
CA SER A 121 16.01 -8.20 28.64
C SER A 121 16.87 -9.45 28.87
N GLY A 122 18.13 -9.25 29.24
CA GLY A 122 19.18 -10.27 29.25
C GLY A 122 20.25 -10.14 28.14
N ASN A 123 20.30 -9.03 27.40
CA ASN A 123 21.27 -8.75 26.32
C ASN A 123 21.38 -9.86 25.26
N LYS A 124 20.31 -10.65 25.06
CA LYS A 124 20.23 -11.61 23.96
C LYS A 124 19.71 -10.89 22.71
N VAL A 125 20.61 -10.66 21.75
CA VAL A 125 20.26 -10.17 20.41
C VAL A 125 19.85 -11.37 19.56
N ILE A 126 18.61 -11.41 19.10
CA ILE A 126 18.15 -12.42 18.15
C ILE A 126 18.40 -11.85 16.74
N PRO A 127 19.28 -12.45 15.93
CA PRO A 127 19.45 -12.01 14.54
C PRO A 127 18.14 -12.21 13.78
N CYS A 128 17.78 -11.24 12.93
CA CYS A 128 16.77 -11.46 11.90
C CYS A 128 17.33 -12.51 10.92
N LYS A 129 16.59 -13.62 10.73
CA LYS A 129 16.98 -14.70 9.80
C LYS A 129 16.96 -14.24 8.36
#